data_AF-A0A353X865-F1
#
_entry.id   AF-A0A353X865-F1
#
_cell.length_a   1.000
_cell.length_b   1.000
_cell.length_c   1.000
_cell.angle_alpha   90.00
_cell.angle_beta   90.00
_cell.angle_gamma   90.00
#
_symmetry.space_group_name_H-M   'P 1'
#
loop_
_entity.id
_entity.type
_entity.pdbx_description
1 polymer ?
#
loop_
_entity_poly.entity_id
_entity_poly.type
_entity_poly.pdbx_seq_one_letter_code
_entity_poly.pdbx_strand_id
1 'polypeptide(L)'
;MTGEQRYLDAAVAEALAQSGGSAAAARRVLLARVRLDLRLLQAMVGPHMGGIVGYHVERVLRRATSKARASAAPPPAASEPPPAEVPPAQFAADLLAAITSDSGAPFGLGADAQPPARRPAASPAHAEALRRLAAARRGRGAA
;
A
#
# COMPACT_ATOMS: atom_id res chain seq x y z
N MET A 1 -24.82 8.88 -20.93
CA MET A 1 -23.38 9.16 -21.14
C MET A 1 -23.18 10.67 -21.22
N THR A 2 -22.28 11.24 -20.41
CA THR A 2 -21.94 12.67 -20.47
C THR A 2 -21.28 13.00 -21.80
N GLY A 3 -21.29 14.28 -22.21
CA GLY A 3 -20.60 14.73 -23.43
C GLY A 3 -19.09 14.50 -23.36
N GLU A 4 -18.52 14.50 -22.15
CA GLU A 4 -17.10 14.22 -21.89
C GLU A 4 -16.74 12.75 -22.11
N GLN A 5 -17.60 11.82 -21.66
CA GLN A 5 -17.37 10.39 -21.88
C GLN A 5 -17.33 10.06 -23.38
N ARG A 6 -18.29 10.59 -24.14
CA ARG A 6 -18.32 10.42 -25.61
C ARG A 6 -17.08 10.99 -26.29
N TYR A 7 -16.58 12.13 -25.80
CA TYR A 7 -15.35 12.74 -26.32
C TYR A 7 -14.12 11.88 -26.04
N LEU A 8 -14.00 11.37 -24.81
CA LEU A 8 -12.94 10.46 -24.42
C LEU A 8 -12.95 9.18 -25.28
N ASP A 9 -14.12 8.56 -25.44
CA ASP A 9 -14.27 7.34 -26.23
C ASP A 9 -13.85 7.56 -27.69
N ALA A 10 -14.23 8.69 -28.28
CA ALA A 10 -13.83 9.07 -29.64
C ALA A 10 -12.31 9.29 -29.75
N ALA A 11 -11.69 9.98 -28.79
CA ALA A 11 -10.25 10.21 -28.77
C ALA A 11 -9.45 8.90 -28.61
N VAL A 12 -9.95 7.96 -27.80
CA VAL A 12 -9.37 6.62 -27.63
C VAL A 12 -9.49 5.81 -28.91
N ALA A 13 -10.65 5.82 -29.56
CA ALA A 13 -10.85 5.14 -30.84
C ALA A 13 -9.90 5.69 -31.93
N GLU A 14 -9.74 7.01 -32.01
CA GLU A 14 -8.82 7.66 -32.95
C GLU A 14 -7.36 7.28 -32.67
N ALA A 15 -6.94 7.29 -31.39
CA ALA A 15 -5.59 6.90 -31.02
C ALA A 15 -5.29 5.43 -31.31
N LEU A 16 -6.28 4.55 -31.16
CA LEU A 16 -6.18 3.13 -31.55
C LEU A 16 -6.06 2.97 -33.06
N ALA A 17 -6.83 3.72 -33.84
CA ALA A 17 -6.75 3.72 -35.30
C ALA A 17 -5.36 4.17 -35.79
N GLN A 18 -4.82 5.28 -35.25
CA GLN A 18 -3.48 5.79 -35.58
C GLN A 18 -2.35 4.81 -35.18
N SER A 19 -2.61 3.97 -34.18
CA SER A 19 -1.63 3.03 -33.63
C SER A 19 -1.73 1.62 -34.21
N GLY A 20 -2.56 1.41 -35.23
CA GLY A 20 -2.80 0.08 -35.81
C GLY A 20 -3.37 -0.93 -34.80
N GLY A 21 -4.16 -0.46 -33.83
CA GLY A 21 -4.76 -1.29 -32.77
C GLY A 21 -3.83 -1.60 -31.59
N SER A 22 -2.57 -1.15 -31.60
CA SER A 22 -1.66 -1.38 -30.48
C SER A 22 -2.02 -0.49 -29.27
N ALA A 23 -2.50 -1.10 -28.18
CA ALA A 23 -2.85 -0.38 -26.95
C ALA A 23 -1.66 0.39 -26.34
N ALA A 24 -0.44 -0.17 -26.42
CA ALA A 24 0.75 0.49 -25.90
C ALA A 24 1.11 1.75 -26.71
N ALA A 25 0.99 1.68 -28.04
CA ALA A 25 1.20 2.85 -28.89
C ALA A 25 0.08 3.88 -28.73
N ALA A 26 -1.19 3.45 -28.66
CA ALA A 26 -2.33 4.34 -28.44
C ALA A 26 -2.22 5.11 -27.12
N ARG A 27 -1.74 4.47 -26.05
CA ARG A 27 -1.42 5.16 -24.79
C ARG A 27 -0.39 6.27 -24.96
N ARG A 28 0.68 6.04 -25.74
CA ARG A 28 1.70 7.07 -26.01
C ARG A 28 1.12 8.25 -26.79
N VAL A 29 0.28 7.98 -27.80
CA VAL A 29 -0.44 9.00 -28.56
C VAL A 29 -1.37 9.82 -27.66
N LEU A 30 -2.19 9.16 -26.84
CA LEU A 30 -3.09 9.83 -25.90
C LEU A 30 -2.32 10.69 -24.89
N LEU A 31 -1.22 10.19 -24.32
CA LEU A 31 -0.39 10.96 -23.39
C LEU A 31 0.19 12.23 -24.03
N ALA A 32 0.59 12.17 -25.31
CA ALA A 32 1.03 13.35 -26.03
C ALA A 32 -0.12 14.34 -26.24
N ARG A 33 -1.31 13.85 -26.61
CA ARG A 33 -2.49 14.68 -26.86
C ARG A 33 -3.03 15.35 -25.59
N VAL A 34 -3.04 14.64 -24.47
CA VAL A 34 -3.49 15.15 -23.15
C VAL A 34 -2.69 16.38 -22.70
N ARG A 35 -1.42 16.51 -23.12
CA ARG A 35 -0.61 17.69 -22.81
C ARG A 35 -1.07 18.95 -23.55
N LEU A 36 -1.77 18.79 -24.68
CA LEU A 36 -2.23 19.88 -25.53
C LEU A 36 -3.74 20.15 -25.38
N ASP A 37 -4.50 19.13 -24.99
CA ASP A 37 -5.96 19.19 -24.87
C ASP A 37 -6.41 19.03 -23.41
N LEU A 38 -6.71 20.18 -22.79
CA LEU A 38 -7.18 20.23 -21.40
C LEU A 38 -8.53 19.52 -21.21
N ARG A 39 -9.40 19.53 -22.23
CA ARG A 39 -10.71 18.89 -22.16
C ARG A 39 -10.56 17.36 -22.13
N LEU A 40 -9.61 16.83 -22.90
CA LEU A 40 -9.26 15.40 -22.83
C LEU A 40 -8.71 15.02 -21.46
N LEU A 41 -7.83 15.85 -20.89
CA LEU A 41 -7.32 15.64 -19.53
C LEU A 41 -8.47 15.59 -18.51
N GLN A 42 -9.38 16.56 -18.56
CA GLN A 42 -10.53 16.62 -17.66
C GLN A 42 -11.43 15.40 -17.80
N ALA A 43 -11.74 14.97 -19.03
CA ALA A 43 -12.55 13.78 -19.27
C ALA A 43 -11.90 12.49 -18.72
N MET A 44 -10.57 12.37 -18.79
CA MET A 44 -9.83 11.22 -18.24
C MET A 44 -9.77 11.23 -16.71
N VAL A 45 -9.57 12.40 -16.11
CA VAL A 45 -9.35 12.51 -14.65
C VAL A 45 -10.65 12.67 -13.89
N GLY A 46 -11.74 13.10 -14.54
CA GLY A 46 -13.06 13.33 -13.95
C GLY A 46 -13.54 12.23 -13.00
N PRO A 47 -13.53 10.94 -13.39
CA PRO A 47 -13.93 9.84 -12.51
C PRO A 47 -13.09 9.69 -11.23
N HIS A 48 -11.86 10.20 -11.23
CA HIS A 48 -10.91 10.11 -10.12
C HIS A 48 -10.78 11.39 -9.30
N MET A 49 -11.34 12.52 -9.77
CA MET A 49 -11.23 13.82 -9.12
C MET A 49 -11.73 13.82 -7.68
N GLY A 50 -12.83 13.13 -7.39
CA GLY A 50 -13.41 13.08 -6.04
C GLY A 50 -12.44 12.52 -5.00
N GLY A 51 -11.74 11.43 -5.32
CA GLY A 51 -10.75 10.83 -4.41
C GLY A 51 -9.51 11.71 -4.23
N ILE A 52 -9.02 12.32 -5.31
CA ILE A 52 -7.87 13.24 -5.27
C ILE A 52 -8.19 14.44 -4.38
N VAL A 53 -9.35 15.07 -4.57
CA VAL A 53 -9.78 16.23 -3.78
C VAL A 53 -10.02 15.82 -2.33
N GLY A 54 -10.71 14.71 -2.08
CA GLY A 54 -10.96 14.19 -0.73
C GLY A 54 -9.67 13.99 0.06
N TYR A 55 -8.68 13.29 -0.51
CA TYR A 55 -7.37 13.09 0.11
C TYR A 55 -6.70 14.42 0.52
N HIS A 56 -6.70 15.41 -0.38
CA HIS A 56 -6.05 16.68 -0.11
C HIS A 56 -6.77 17.50 0.98
N VAL A 57 -8.11 17.49 0.99
CA VAL A 57 -8.91 18.13 2.04
C VAL A 57 -8.63 17.47 3.38
N GLU A 58 -8.71 16.14 3.46
CA GLU A 58 -8.41 15.38 4.69
C GLU A 58 -6.99 15.65 5.20
N ARG A 59 -6.01 15.68 4.31
CA ARG A 59 -4.61 15.96 4.65
C ARG A 59 -4.45 17.34 5.31
N VAL A 60 -5.14 18.36 4.82
CA VAL A 60 -5.10 19.71 5.41
C VAL A 60 -5.80 19.73 6.76
N LEU A 61 -6.97 19.09 6.88
CA LEU A 61 -7.69 18.98 8.15
C LEU A 61 -6.85 18.29 9.23
N ARG A 62 -6.17 17.18 8.90
CA ARG A 62 -5.27 16.47 9.82
C ARG A 62 -4.11 17.34 10.31
N ARG A 63 -3.57 18.21 9.45
CA ARG A 63 -2.51 19.16 9.84
C ARG A 63 -3.03 20.26 10.76
N ALA A 64 -4.25 20.74 10.52
CA ALA A 64 -4.86 21.76 11.38
C ALA A 64 -5.16 21.21 12.78
N THR A 65 -5.71 20.00 12.87
CA THR A 65 -6.03 19.37 14.17
C THR A 65 -4.81 18.92 14.94
N SER A 66 -3.75 18.43 14.28
CA SER A 66 -2.49 18.08 14.95
C SER A 66 -1.74 19.32 15.47
N LYS A 67 -1.76 20.44 14.73
CA LYS A 67 -1.22 21.72 15.21
C LYS A 67 -2.00 22.26 16.40
N ALA A 68 -3.34 22.16 16.38
CA ALA A 68 -4.18 22.54 17.52
C ALA A 68 -3.93 21.66 18.75
N ARG A 69 -3.70 20.35 18.56
CA ARG A 69 -3.39 19.41 19.65
C ARG A 69 -1.99 19.64 20.23
N ALA A 70 -1.01 20.01 19.41
CA ALA A 70 0.34 20.37 19.85
C ALA A 70 0.38 21.70 20.63
N SER A 71 -0.53 22.64 20.36
CA SER A 71 -0.65 23.89 21.13
C SER A 71 -1.49 23.78 22.40
N ALA A 72 -2.25 22.70 22.57
CA ALA A 72 -3.19 22.51 23.69
C ALA A 72 -2.73 21.46 24.72
N ALA A 73 -1.64 20.73 24.47
CA ALA A 73 -1.10 19.77 25.42
C ALA A 73 -0.13 20.48 26.39
N PRO A 74 -0.38 20.50 27.71
CA PRO A 74 0.68 20.79 28.66
C PRO A 74 1.79 19.73 28.49
N PRO A 75 3.07 20.09 28.69
CA PRO A 75 4.16 19.13 28.57
C PRO A 75 3.86 17.92 29.47
N PRO A 76 3.99 16.67 28.96
CA PRO A 76 3.85 15.51 29.82
C PRO A 76 4.89 15.64 30.93
N ALA A 77 4.45 15.59 32.19
CA ALA A 77 5.36 15.49 33.32
C ALA A 77 6.29 14.29 33.05
N ALA A 78 7.59 14.53 33.10
CA ALA A 78 8.59 13.51 32.89
C ALA A 78 8.36 12.37 33.90
N SER A 79 7.78 11.27 33.43
CA SER A 79 7.80 10.02 34.17
C SER A 79 9.24 9.53 34.20
N GLU A 80 9.76 9.28 35.41
CA GLU A 80 11.10 8.77 35.65
C GLU A 80 11.41 7.57 34.72
N PRO A 81 12.64 7.49 34.19
CA PRO A 81 13.04 6.35 33.37
C PRO A 81 12.95 5.06 34.21
N PRO A 82 12.44 3.95 33.65
CA PRO A 82 12.47 2.68 34.36
C PRO A 82 13.94 2.30 34.66
N PRO A 83 14.21 1.63 35.80
CA PRO A 83 15.56 1.25 36.19
C PRO A 83 16.20 0.41 35.07
N ALA A 84 17.30 0.93 34.56
CA ALA A 84 18.10 0.28 33.53
C ALA A 84 18.91 -0.83 34.17
N GLU A 85 18.42 -2.07 34.09
CA GLU A 85 19.25 -3.28 34.18
C GLU A 85 18.42 -4.50 33.76
N VAL A 86 18.20 -4.65 32.45
CA VAL A 86 17.82 -5.95 31.89
C VAL A 86 19.12 -6.74 31.72
N PRO A 87 19.28 -7.90 32.37
CA PRO A 87 20.44 -8.76 32.15
C PRO A 87 20.60 -9.06 30.65
N PRO A 88 21.82 -9.07 30.09
CA PRO A 88 22.03 -9.24 28.65
C PRO A 88 21.45 -10.56 28.11
N ALA A 89 21.34 -11.57 28.98
CA ALA A 89 20.69 -12.85 28.66
C ALA A 89 19.17 -12.72 28.43
N GLN A 90 18.48 -11.88 29.21
CA GLN A 90 17.05 -11.62 29.02
C GLN A 90 16.81 -10.76 27.79
N PHE A 91 17.66 -9.75 27.53
CA PHE A 91 17.58 -8.95 26.31
C PHE A 91 17.72 -9.80 25.04
N ALA A 92 18.69 -10.72 25.01
CA ALA A 92 18.89 -11.60 23.85
C ALA A 92 17.73 -12.59 23.66
N ALA A 93 17.18 -13.12 24.76
CA ALA A 93 16.02 -13.99 24.72
C ALA A 93 14.77 -13.25 24.20
N ASP A 94 14.53 -12.03 24.68
CA ASP A 94 13.41 -11.18 24.25
C ASP A 94 13.55 -10.74 22.79
N LEU A 95 14.76 -10.45 22.33
CA LEU A 95 15.03 -10.12 20.93
C LEU A 95 14.74 -11.31 20.01
N LEU A 96 15.21 -12.51 20.39
CA LEU A 96 14.93 -13.73 19.63
C LEU A 96 13.44 -14.09 19.65
N ALA A 97 12.77 -13.91 20.78
CA ALA A 97 11.32 -14.10 20.89
C ALA A 97 10.55 -13.09 20.01
N ALA A 98 10.99 -11.83 19.94
CA ALA A 98 10.38 -10.81 19.10
C ALA A 98 10.58 -11.08 17.60
N ILE A 99 11.74 -11.62 17.19
CA ILE A 99 12.02 -11.97 15.78
C ILE A 99 11.29 -13.24 15.36
N THR A 100 11.16 -14.22 16.25
CA THR A 100 10.54 -15.52 15.94
C THR A 100 9.03 -15.55 16.17
N SER A 101 8.49 -14.64 16.97
CA SER A 101 7.05 -14.51 17.14
C SER A 101 6.42 -13.83 15.92
N ASP A 102 5.44 -14.49 15.32
CA ASP A 102 4.60 -13.99 14.22
C ASP A 102 3.64 -12.85 14.67
N SER A 103 3.95 -12.20 15.78
CA SER A 103 3.15 -11.17 16.45
C SER A 103 3.83 -9.81 16.54
N GLY A 104 5.05 -9.66 16.02
CA GLY A 104 5.70 -8.36 15.92
C GLY A 104 4.93 -7.41 15.00
N ALA A 105 4.71 -6.17 15.43
CA ALA A 105 4.22 -5.11 14.54
C ALA A 105 5.18 -5.01 13.34
N PRO A 106 4.68 -5.00 12.09
CA PRO A 106 5.54 -4.87 10.92
C PRO A 106 6.42 -3.62 11.08
N PHE A 107 7.73 -3.79 10.94
CA PHE A 107 8.67 -2.68 10.97
C PHE A 107 8.22 -1.62 9.94
N GLY A 108 7.96 -0.40 10.39
CA GLY A 108 7.49 0.71 9.55
C GLY A 108 6.01 1.12 9.71
N LEU A 109 5.24 0.42 10.56
CA LEU A 109 3.90 0.86 10.97
C LEU A 109 4.00 1.51 12.35
N GLY A 110 3.73 2.83 12.43
CA GLY A 110 3.74 3.57 13.70
C GLY A 110 2.74 3.01 14.72
N ALA A 111 2.90 3.37 16.00
CA ALA A 111 2.13 2.83 17.13
C ALA A 111 0.58 2.94 16.99
N ASP A 112 0.09 3.79 16.10
CA ASP A 112 -1.35 4.00 15.83
C ASP A 112 -1.89 3.18 14.66
N ALA A 113 -1.06 2.36 14.01
CA ALA A 113 -1.47 1.54 12.87
C ALA A 113 -2.12 0.24 13.36
N GLN A 114 -3.39 0.06 13.03
CA GLN A 114 -4.09 -1.20 13.27
C GLN A 114 -3.33 -2.34 12.56
N PRO A 115 -2.94 -3.42 13.28
CA PRO A 115 -2.18 -4.50 12.67
C PRO A 115 -2.97 -5.11 11.51
N PRO A 116 -2.31 -5.44 10.38
CA PRO A 116 -2.99 -6.07 9.26
C PRO A 116 -3.67 -7.34 9.74
N ALA A 117 -4.91 -7.56 9.31
CA ALA A 117 -5.65 -8.77 9.64
C ALA A 117 -4.80 -10.00 9.32
N ARG A 118 -4.63 -10.87 10.33
CA ARG A 118 -3.84 -12.10 10.20
C ARG A 118 -4.32 -12.87 8.98
N ARG A 119 -3.39 -13.20 8.08
CA ARG A 119 -3.72 -14.08 6.94
C ARG A 119 -4.21 -15.41 7.50
N PRO A 120 -5.31 -15.98 6.97
CA PRO A 120 -5.75 -17.29 7.39
C PRO A 120 -4.60 -18.28 7.20
N ALA A 121 -4.39 -19.14 8.21
CA ALA A 121 -3.41 -20.20 8.14
C ALA A 121 -3.61 -21.00 6.83
N ALA A 122 -2.51 -21.42 6.22
CA ALA A 122 -2.54 -22.20 4.98
C ALA A 122 -3.50 -23.39 5.13
N SER A 123 -4.32 -23.63 4.10
CA SER A 123 -5.28 -24.73 4.13
C SER A 123 -4.55 -26.07 4.37
N PRO A 124 -5.17 -27.03 5.06
CA PRO A 124 -4.55 -28.34 5.34
C PRO A 124 -4.09 -29.05 4.06
N ALA A 125 -4.81 -28.84 2.95
CA ALA A 125 -4.44 -29.32 1.62
C ALA A 125 -3.10 -28.72 1.12
N HIS A 126 -2.84 -27.44 1.39
CA HIS A 126 -1.57 -26.80 1.03
C HIS A 126 -0.41 -27.34 1.88
N ALA A 127 -0.63 -27.53 3.19
CA ALA A 127 0.37 -28.12 4.07
C ALA A 127 0.73 -29.56 3.67
N GLU A 128 -0.26 -30.36 3.26
CA GLU A 128 -0.04 -31.72 2.78
C GLU A 128 0.73 -31.74 1.44
N ALA A 129 0.39 -30.85 0.51
CA ALA A 129 1.11 -30.71 -0.76
C ALA A 129 2.60 -30.36 -0.54
N LEU A 130 2.90 -29.43 0.38
CA LEU A 130 4.27 -29.09 0.75
C LEU A 130 5.03 -30.27 1.36
N ARG A 131 4.39 -31.07 2.22
CA ARG A 131 4.99 -32.29 2.80
C ARG A 131 5.33 -33.32 1.71
N ARG A 132 4.43 -33.53 0.75
CA ARG A 132 4.65 -34.46 -0.39
C ARG A 132 5.79 -33.98 -1.29
N LEU A 133 5.86 -32.69 -1.58
CA LEU A 133 6.97 -32.09 -2.34
C LEU A 133 8.32 -32.23 -1.62
N ALA A 134 8.35 -31.98 -0.31
CA ALA A 134 9.55 -32.12 0.50
C ALA A 134 10.04 -33.58 0.61
N ALA A 135 9.11 -34.54 0.66
CA ALA A 135 9.44 -35.97 0.61
C ALA A 135 9.97 -36.39 -0.77
N ALA A 136 9.32 -35.94 -1.85
CA ALA A 136 9.72 -36.25 -3.23
C ALA A 136 11.09 -35.65 -3.63
N ARG A 137 11.51 -34.55 -2.98
CA ARG A 137 12.83 -33.95 -3.18
C ARG A 137 13.94 -34.73 -2.46
N ARG A 138 13.65 -35.32 -1.30
CA ARG A 138 14.62 -36.16 -0.55
C ARG A 138 14.89 -37.49 -1.24
N GLY A 139 13.91 -38.08 -1.92
CA GLY A 139 14.11 -39.31 -2.69
C GLY A 139 14.92 -39.16 -3.99
N ARG A 140 15.05 -37.93 -4.53
CA ARG A 140 15.75 -37.65 -5.80
C ARG A 140 17.23 -37.26 -5.65
N GLY A 141 17.75 -37.16 -4.43
CA GLY A 141 19.16 -36.90 -4.15
C GLY A 141 19.95 -38.13 -3.70
N ALA A 142 19.35 -39.32 -3.76
CA ALA A 142 19.96 -40.59 -3.31
C ALA A 142 20.00 -41.65 -4.43
N ALA A 143 20.02 -41.21 -5.69
CA ALA A 143 20.26 -42.03 -6.88
C ALA A 143 21.44 -41.46 -7.67
#